data_AF-A0A6A0IGN4-F1
#
_entry.id   AF-A0A6A0IGN4-F1
#
_cell.length_a   1.000
_cell.length_b   1.000
_cell.length_c   1.000
_cell.angle_alpha   90.00
_cell.angle_beta   90.00
_cell.angle_gamma   90.00
#
_symmetry.space_group_name_H-M   'P 1'
#
loop_
_entity.id
_entity.type
_entity.pdbx_description
1 polymer ?
#
loop_
_entity_poly.entity_id
_entity_poly.type
_entity_poly.pdbx_seq_one_letter_code
_entity_poly.pdbx_strand_id
1 'polypeptide(L)'
;MAPTPQGRDRVETTEGGDVVLLTRLGRPWAPREAGGARTGSAVRWDGQVFEVVGAEARPQGGFRYVLRPWDDRNVIRSLDEYPGEEPAGAPPQARPAPAPAGVRAPDAARPRGAAALLRRIPPPLRPLLAGALPAVLLGWFLPFRILGEGISFFVHELGHTFVSWLFGRFAVPAVILTLTFDQSRLLAGLIWAALLYAAFRLRSVRGVRAAAFAVAGLYPVVAFTPLHVQAINLAGHAAEALVAAVFLFRAQRRGLVSDWELPVYGFLGAYLWARNVKLFFGVAFDAAARNEYLTVAITGENDLVKVAQAFHLDLALAAALTFLVCLAVPALGVVAGLRAAAHAADYDPGGGGPPATCPTRRESG
;
A
#
# COMPACT_ATOMS: atom_id res chain seq x y z
N MET A 1 -16.60 -12.50 -32.13
CA MET A 1 -17.71 -11.82 -32.85
C MET A 1 -17.34 -10.35 -32.91
N ALA A 2 -17.52 -9.67 -34.03
CA ALA A 2 -17.25 -8.22 -34.07
C ALA A 2 -18.34 -7.51 -33.27
N PRO A 3 -18.01 -6.58 -32.34
CA PRO A 3 -19.01 -5.84 -31.61
C PRO A 3 -19.76 -4.89 -32.55
N THR A 4 -21.02 -4.60 -32.24
CA THR A 4 -21.93 -3.87 -33.11
C THR A 4 -21.69 -2.36 -32.96
N PRO A 5 -21.32 -1.63 -34.04
CA PRO A 5 -21.22 -0.17 -33.99
C PRO A 5 -22.56 0.46 -33.60
N GLN A 6 -22.53 1.55 -32.84
CA GLN A 6 -23.73 2.31 -32.48
C GLN A 6 -23.74 3.71 -33.11
N GLY A 7 -24.89 4.15 -33.60
CA GLY A 7 -25.09 5.46 -34.20
C GLY A 7 -24.23 5.67 -35.44
N ARG A 8 -23.36 6.68 -35.38
CA ARG A 8 -22.47 7.07 -36.51
C ARG A 8 -21.04 6.56 -36.36
N ASP A 9 -20.79 5.77 -35.32
CA ASP A 9 -19.50 5.15 -35.13
C ASP A 9 -19.31 4.03 -36.17
N ARG A 10 -18.07 3.82 -36.61
CA ARG A 10 -17.71 2.76 -37.56
C ARG A 10 -16.73 1.81 -36.89
N VAL A 11 -16.95 0.52 -37.11
CA VAL A 11 -16.14 -0.56 -36.55
C VAL A 11 -15.48 -1.34 -37.67
N GLU A 12 -14.20 -1.60 -37.51
CA GLU A 12 -13.41 -2.46 -38.40
C GLU A 12 -12.66 -3.49 -37.56
N THR A 13 -12.79 -4.76 -37.90
CA THR A 13 -12.04 -5.82 -37.23
C THR A 13 -10.78 -6.13 -38.06
N THR A 14 -9.64 -6.18 -37.40
CA THR A 14 -8.36 -6.57 -38.02
C THR A 14 -8.20 -8.08 -38.04
N GLU A 15 -7.29 -8.61 -38.87
CA GLU A 15 -6.98 -10.05 -38.91
C GLU A 15 -6.48 -10.59 -37.55
N GLY A 16 -5.86 -9.74 -36.73
CA GLY A 16 -5.38 -10.09 -35.39
C GLY A 16 -6.46 -10.11 -34.30
N GLY A 17 -7.72 -9.84 -34.65
CA GLY A 17 -8.83 -9.77 -33.69
C GLY A 17 -8.93 -8.45 -32.92
N ASP A 18 -8.05 -7.49 -33.17
CA ASP A 18 -8.20 -6.11 -32.67
C ASP A 18 -9.36 -5.43 -33.40
N VAL A 19 -10.10 -4.60 -32.67
CA VAL A 19 -11.27 -3.82 -33.11
C VAL A 19 -10.85 -2.36 -33.23
N VAL A 20 -11.02 -1.77 -34.41
CA VAL A 20 -10.79 -0.36 -34.67
C VAL A 20 -12.13 0.36 -34.63
N LEU A 21 -12.31 1.23 -33.64
CA LEU A 21 -13.47 2.10 -33.50
C LEU A 21 -13.14 3.50 -34.01
N LEU A 22 -13.92 3.95 -35.00
CA LEU A 22 -13.88 5.32 -35.51
C LEU A 22 -15.10 6.06 -34.99
N THR A 23 -14.86 7.11 -34.21
CA THR A 23 -15.93 7.94 -33.63
C THR A 23 -15.72 9.41 -33.95
N ARG A 24 -16.80 10.20 -33.95
CA ARG A 24 -16.75 11.65 -34.19
C ARG A 24 -16.33 12.43 -32.95
N LEU A 25 -16.55 11.88 -31.76
CA LEU A 25 -16.29 12.54 -30.49
C LEU A 25 -15.22 11.80 -29.71
N GLY A 26 -14.35 12.55 -29.03
CA GLY A 26 -13.39 11.95 -28.11
C GLY A 26 -14.12 11.28 -26.94
N ARG A 27 -13.68 10.08 -26.60
CA ARG A 27 -14.05 9.35 -25.38
C ARG A 27 -12.97 9.57 -24.31
N PRO A 28 -13.33 9.57 -23.01
CA PRO A 28 -12.37 9.73 -21.91
C PRO A 28 -11.52 8.46 -21.67
N TRP A 29 -11.33 7.64 -22.70
CA TRP A 29 -10.57 6.39 -22.62
C TRP A 29 -9.09 6.65 -22.80
N ALA A 30 -8.27 6.08 -21.91
CA ALA A 30 -6.83 6.18 -21.97
C ALA A 30 -6.25 4.99 -22.75
N PRO A 31 -5.38 5.21 -23.76
CA PRO A 31 -4.67 4.11 -24.40
C PRO A 31 -3.62 3.51 -23.47
N ARG A 32 -3.23 2.26 -23.73
CA ARG A 32 -2.09 1.60 -23.10
C ARG A 32 -0.81 2.44 -23.27
N GLU A 33 -0.04 2.58 -22.21
CA GLU A 33 1.25 3.30 -22.25
C GLU A 33 2.29 2.50 -23.06
N ALA A 34 3.10 3.21 -23.87
CA ALA A 34 4.19 2.60 -24.62
C ALA A 34 5.18 1.94 -23.64
N GLY A 35 5.42 0.63 -23.82
CA GLY A 35 6.22 -0.18 -22.90
C GLY A 35 5.41 -1.08 -21.96
N GLY A 36 4.06 -1.01 -22.00
CA GLY A 36 3.18 -2.04 -21.44
C GLY A 36 3.11 -2.12 -19.91
N ALA A 37 3.73 -1.19 -19.17
CA ALA A 37 3.69 -1.18 -17.71
C ALA A 37 2.28 -0.87 -17.15
N ARG A 38 1.45 -0.17 -17.93
CA ARG A 38 0.09 0.21 -17.56
C ARG A 38 -0.89 -0.16 -18.66
N THR A 39 -1.91 -0.93 -18.30
CA THR A 39 -3.04 -1.27 -19.16
C THR A 39 -3.86 -0.03 -19.49
N GLY A 40 -4.44 -0.02 -20.70
CA GLY A 40 -5.39 1.00 -21.12
C GLY A 40 -6.74 0.88 -20.40
N SER A 41 -7.66 1.80 -20.68
CA SER A 41 -9.04 1.72 -20.21
C SER A 41 -9.69 0.40 -20.66
N ALA A 42 -10.41 -0.27 -19.76
CA ALA A 42 -11.27 -1.37 -20.13
C ALA A 42 -12.62 -0.83 -20.59
N VAL A 43 -13.11 -1.29 -21.74
CA VAL A 43 -14.38 -0.90 -22.32
C VAL A 43 -15.25 -2.14 -22.47
N ARG A 44 -16.42 -2.15 -21.83
CA ARG A 44 -17.42 -3.20 -22.04
C ARG A 44 -18.28 -2.84 -23.26
N TRP A 45 -18.40 -3.77 -24.20
CA TRP A 45 -19.15 -3.61 -25.44
C TRP A 45 -19.74 -4.94 -25.88
N ASP A 46 -21.06 -5.01 -26.02
CA ASP A 46 -21.81 -6.21 -26.41
C ASP A 46 -21.47 -7.43 -25.53
N GLY A 47 -21.31 -7.19 -24.21
CA GLY A 47 -21.00 -8.21 -23.22
C GLY A 47 -19.54 -8.66 -23.19
N GLN A 48 -18.69 -8.15 -24.08
CA GLN A 48 -17.25 -8.42 -24.09
C GLN A 48 -16.48 -7.24 -23.52
N VAL A 49 -15.29 -7.50 -22.96
CA VAL A 49 -14.40 -6.45 -22.44
C VAL A 49 -13.22 -6.31 -23.39
N PHE A 50 -12.90 -5.06 -23.73
CA PHE A 50 -11.78 -4.70 -24.57
C PHE A 50 -10.85 -3.73 -23.84
N GLU A 51 -9.56 -3.81 -24.09
CA GLU A 51 -8.58 -2.82 -23.67
C GLU A 51 -8.31 -1.82 -24.78
N VAL A 52 -8.28 -0.53 -24.45
CA VAL A 52 -7.88 0.51 -25.39
C VAL A 52 -6.35 0.50 -25.52
N VAL A 53 -5.83 -0.04 -26.61
CA VAL A 53 -4.38 -0.13 -26.88
C VAL A 53 -3.85 1.07 -27.66
N GLY A 54 -4.71 1.85 -28.30
CA GLY A 54 -4.34 3.07 -29.02
C GLY A 54 -5.50 4.05 -29.16
N ALA A 55 -5.19 5.34 -29.18
CA ALA A 55 -6.16 6.42 -29.39
C ALA A 55 -5.50 7.56 -30.16
N GLU A 56 -6.03 7.89 -31.33
CA GLU A 56 -5.45 8.88 -32.25
C GLU A 56 -6.53 9.84 -32.76
N ALA A 57 -6.26 11.15 -32.70
CA ALA A 57 -7.11 12.14 -33.35
C ALA A 57 -6.90 12.08 -34.88
N ARG A 58 -7.99 12.10 -35.66
CA ARG A 58 -7.91 12.01 -37.12
C ARG A 58 -7.83 13.41 -37.77
N PRO A 59 -7.07 13.58 -38.88
CA PRO A 59 -6.96 14.86 -39.58
C PRO A 59 -8.30 15.45 -40.05
N GLN A 60 -9.26 14.59 -40.39
CA GLN A 60 -10.60 14.97 -40.85
C GLN A 60 -11.59 15.22 -39.69
N GLY A 61 -11.09 15.23 -38.45
CA GLY A 61 -11.89 15.27 -37.22
C GLY A 61 -12.28 13.88 -36.72
N GLY A 62 -12.64 13.81 -35.44
CA GLY A 62 -12.94 12.56 -34.74
C GLY A 62 -11.70 11.83 -34.22
N PHE A 63 -11.94 10.61 -33.73
CA PHE A 63 -10.94 9.77 -33.06
C PHE A 63 -10.95 8.35 -33.62
N ARG A 64 -9.78 7.74 -33.64
CA ARG A 64 -9.54 6.34 -33.95
C ARG A 64 -9.05 5.65 -32.68
N TYR A 65 -9.84 4.73 -32.15
CA TYR A 65 -9.48 3.87 -31.04
C TYR A 65 -9.13 2.48 -31.56
N VAL A 66 -8.06 1.89 -31.05
CA VAL A 66 -7.72 0.49 -31.27
C VAL A 66 -7.99 -0.25 -29.97
N LEU A 67 -8.86 -1.23 -30.04
CA LEU A 67 -9.38 -2.00 -28.92
C LEU A 67 -8.94 -3.45 -29.09
N ARG A 68 -8.34 -4.05 -28.07
CA ARG A 68 -7.94 -5.47 -28.07
C ARG A 68 -8.83 -6.24 -27.11
N PRO A 69 -9.24 -7.49 -27.38
CA PRO A 69 -9.92 -8.31 -26.38
C PRO A 69 -9.13 -8.33 -25.06
N TRP A 70 -9.83 -8.17 -23.95
CA TRP A 70 -9.19 -8.10 -22.63
C TRP A 70 -8.44 -9.41 -22.33
N ASP A 71 -7.20 -9.29 -21.85
CA ASP A 71 -6.43 -10.43 -21.34
C ASP A 71 -6.76 -10.59 -19.85
N ASP A 72 -7.39 -11.71 -19.48
CA ASP A 72 -7.81 -12.00 -18.10
C ASP A 72 -6.65 -12.03 -17.08
N ARG A 73 -5.39 -12.05 -17.55
CA ARG A 73 -4.21 -11.89 -16.70
C ARG A 73 -4.00 -10.44 -16.24
N ASN A 74 -4.64 -9.49 -16.90
CA ASN A 74 -4.54 -8.07 -16.59
C ASN A 74 -5.64 -7.62 -15.62
N VAL A 75 -5.27 -6.77 -14.67
CA VAL A 75 -6.20 -6.18 -13.69
C VAL A 75 -6.94 -5.00 -14.33
N ILE A 76 -8.27 -5.03 -14.32
CA ILE A 76 -9.13 -3.91 -14.74
C ILE A 76 -9.07 -2.82 -13.68
N ARG A 77 -8.56 -1.63 -14.05
CA ARG A 77 -8.49 -0.46 -13.14
C ARG A 77 -9.68 0.49 -13.28
N SER A 78 -10.22 0.58 -14.49
CA SER A 78 -11.41 1.35 -14.84
C SER A 78 -12.16 0.57 -15.89
N LEU A 79 -13.48 0.48 -15.73
CA LEU A 79 -14.38 -0.14 -16.70
C LEU A 79 -15.40 0.88 -17.15
N ASP A 80 -15.31 1.27 -18.41
CA ASP A 80 -16.27 2.14 -19.08
C ASP A 80 -17.24 1.27 -19.89
N GLU A 81 -18.51 1.63 -19.93
CA GLU A 81 -19.46 1.03 -20.86
C GLU A 81 -19.37 1.76 -22.20
N TYR A 82 -19.35 1.03 -23.32
CA TYR A 82 -19.55 1.64 -24.62
C TYR A 82 -20.97 2.21 -24.65
N PRO A 83 -21.12 3.55 -24.72
CA PRO A 83 -22.41 4.16 -24.51
C PRO A 83 -23.34 3.78 -25.65
N GLY A 84 -24.47 3.15 -25.27
CA GLY A 84 -25.69 3.01 -26.06
C GLY A 84 -25.95 4.22 -26.95
N GLU A 85 -26.53 4.03 -28.14
CA GLU A 85 -27.00 5.14 -28.99
C GLU A 85 -27.63 6.23 -28.11
N GLU A 86 -26.95 7.37 -27.99
CA GLU A 86 -27.54 8.55 -27.42
C GLU A 86 -28.67 8.91 -28.39
N PRO A 87 -29.95 8.89 -27.96
CA PRO A 87 -31.09 8.90 -28.87
C PRO A 87 -30.93 10.03 -29.87
N ALA A 88 -30.90 9.67 -31.16
CA ALA A 88 -30.67 10.56 -32.28
C ALA A 88 -31.78 11.62 -32.31
N GLY A 89 -31.58 12.71 -31.57
CA GLY A 89 -32.66 13.65 -31.28
C GLY A 89 -32.56 14.34 -29.93
N ALA A 90 -31.64 13.96 -29.03
CA ALA A 90 -31.22 14.91 -28.01
C ALA A 90 -30.60 16.10 -28.75
N PRO A 91 -31.27 17.27 -28.81
CA PRO A 91 -30.67 18.45 -29.42
C PRO A 91 -29.30 18.62 -28.74
N PRO A 92 -28.23 18.94 -29.50
CA PRO A 92 -26.90 19.13 -28.92
C PRO A 92 -27.12 19.98 -27.69
N GLN A 93 -26.85 19.45 -26.49
CA GLN A 93 -27.10 20.17 -25.23
C GLN A 93 -26.52 21.55 -25.49
N ALA A 94 -27.41 22.54 -25.63
CA ALA A 94 -27.01 23.84 -26.12
C ALA A 94 -25.87 24.22 -25.20
N ARG A 95 -24.65 24.38 -25.76
CA ARG A 95 -23.48 24.81 -25.00
C ARG A 95 -24.04 25.90 -24.09
N PRO A 96 -24.08 25.69 -22.75
CA PRO A 96 -24.84 26.55 -21.88
C PRO A 96 -24.48 27.96 -22.29
N ALA A 97 -25.49 28.69 -22.80
CA ALA A 97 -25.26 30.01 -23.38
C ALA A 97 -24.35 30.73 -22.39
N PRO A 98 -23.19 31.25 -22.84
CA PRO A 98 -22.16 31.76 -21.93
C PRO A 98 -22.88 32.59 -20.89
N ALA A 99 -22.84 32.09 -19.64
CA ALA A 99 -23.72 32.58 -18.60
C ALA A 99 -23.64 34.11 -18.63
N PRO A 100 -24.77 34.83 -18.75
CA PRO A 100 -24.76 36.25 -18.99
C PRO A 100 -23.76 36.90 -18.05
N ALA A 101 -22.76 37.58 -18.63
CA ALA A 101 -21.66 38.19 -17.91
C ALA A 101 -22.26 39.10 -16.82
N GLY A 102 -22.30 38.63 -15.58
CA GLY A 102 -22.96 39.33 -14.48
C GLY A 102 -23.82 38.48 -13.54
N VAL A 103 -24.25 37.28 -13.94
CA VAL A 103 -24.87 36.35 -12.97
C VAL A 103 -23.74 35.72 -12.15
N ARG A 104 -23.38 36.38 -11.03
CA ARG A 104 -22.58 35.73 -9.98
C ARG A 104 -23.30 34.43 -9.64
N ALA A 105 -22.65 33.30 -9.90
CA ALA A 105 -23.10 32.02 -9.39
C ALA A 105 -23.42 32.24 -7.89
N PRO A 106 -24.62 31.85 -7.42
CA PRO A 106 -24.98 32.05 -6.02
C PRO A 106 -23.83 31.50 -5.19
N ASP A 107 -23.23 32.36 -4.36
CA ASP A 107 -22.05 32.06 -3.55
C ASP A 107 -22.22 30.66 -2.99
N ALA A 108 -21.57 29.68 -3.61
CA ALA A 108 -21.79 28.28 -3.31
C ALA A 108 -21.52 28.14 -1.82
N ALA A 109 -22.60 27.93 -1.05
CA ALA A 109 -22.64 28.24 0.36
C ALA A 109 -21.38 27.65 1.00
N ARG A 110 -20.47 28.52 1.47
CA ARG A 110 -19.19 28.08 2.02
C ARG A 110 -19.51 26.96 3.01
N PRO A 111 -18.99 25.74 2.81
CA PRO A 111 -19.36 24.62 3.65
C PRO A 111 -19.09 25.02 5.10
N ARG A 112 -20.15 25.07 5.91
CA ARG A 112 -20.05 25.34 7.35
C ARG A 112 -19.93 24.01 8.09
N GLY A 113 -19.30 24.01 9.26
CA GLY A 113 -19.19 22.83 10.13
C GLY A 113 -18.09 21.84 9.74
N ALA A 114 -18.32 20.55 10.02
CA ALA A 114 -17.31 19.49 9.92
C ALA A 114 -16.67 19.36 8.52
N ALA A 115 -17.45 19.61 7.45
CA ALA A 115 -16.94 19.57 6.09
C ALA A 115 -15.87 20.66 5.82
N ALA A 116 -16.02 21.85 6.42
CA ALA A 116 -14.99 22.89 6.32
C ALA A 116 -13.71 22.50 7.06
N LEU A 117 -13.84 21.84 8.22
CA LEU A 117 -12.71 21.36 9.00
C LEU A 117 -11.95 20.25 8.24
N LEU A 118 -12.67 19.29 7.65
CA LEU A 118 -12.09 18.21 6.85
C LEU A 118 -11.34 18.74 5.61
N ARG A 119 -11.81 19.82 5.01
CA ARG A 119 -11.12 20.47 3.87
C ARG A 119 -9.79 21.11 4.27
N ARG A 120 -9.62 21.54 5.54
CA ARG A 120 -8.36 22.10 6.05
C ARG A 120 -7.29 21.04 6.29
N ILE A 121 -7.68 19.77 6.42
CA ILE A 121 -6.74 18.67 6.61
C ILE A 121 -6.00 18.41 5.28
N PRO A 122 -4.65 18.39 5.30
CA PRO A 122 -3.84 18.03 4.15
C PRO A 122 -4.33 16.72 3.50
N PRO A 123 -4.43 16.65 2.15
CA PRO A 123 -4.91 15.46 1.46
C PRO A 123 -4.31 14.11 1.92
N PRO A 124 -2.98 13.96 2.18
CA PRO A 124 -2.42 12.69 2.63
C PRO A 124 -2.85 12.29 4.06
N LEU A 125 -3.25 13.26 4.90
CA LEU A 125 -3.69 12.99 6.27
C LEU A 125 -5.16 12.56 6.36
N ARG A 126 -5.97 12.85 5.34
CA ARG A 126 -7.40 12.50 5.33
C ARG A 126 -7.65 10.99 5.47
N PRO A 127 -7.06 10.09 4.65
CA PRO A 127 -7.26 8.65 4.81
C PRO A 127 -6.70 8.11 6.13
N LEU A 128 -5.58 8.66 6.62
CA LEU A 128 -5.04 8.32 7.92
C LEU A 128 -6.04 8.61 9.04
N LEU A 129 -6.60 9.82 9.09
CA LEU A 129 -7.57 10.20 10.12
C LEU A 129 -8.89 9.44 9.95
N ALA A 130 -9.32 9.22 8.72
CA ALA A 130 -10.52 8.44 8.41
C ALA A 130 -10.40 6.97 8.86
N GLY A 131 -9.19 6.39 8.86
CA GLY A 131 -8.95 5.04 9.39
C GLY A 131 -8.64 5.03 10.89
N ALA A 132 -7.83 5.96 11.38
CA ALA A 132 -7.36 5.99 12.77
C ALA A 132 -8.46 6.30 13.77
N LEU A 133 -9.39 7.21 13.44
CA LEU A 133 -10.51 7.55 14.32
C LEU A 133 -11.40 6.31 14.59
N PRO A 134 -11.90 5.59 13.56
CA PRO A 134 -12.59 4.33 13.79
C PRO A 134 -11.73 3.27 14.46
N ALA A 135 -10.43 3.18 14.18
CA ALA A 135 -9.56 2.19 14.85
C ALA A 135 -9.55 2.39 16.37
N VAL A 136 -9.44 3.63 16.83
CA VAL A 136 -9.45 3.96 18.27
C VAL A 136 -10.86 3.84 18.86
N LEU A 137 -11.90 4.29 18.15
CA LEU A 137 -13.27 4.30 18.68
C LEU A 137 -13.92 2.91 18.65
N LEU A 138 -13.78 2.20 17.54
CA LEU A 138 -14.38 0.89 17.31
C LEU A 138 -13.50 -0.25 17.80
N GLY A 139 -12.18 -0.04 17.98
CA GLY A 139 -11.29 -1.08 18.53
C GLY A 139 -11.72 -1.58 19.92
N TRP A 140 -12.56 -0.81 20.64
CA TRP A 140 -13.16 -1.21 21.90
C TRP A 140 -14.50 -1.94 21.76
N PHE A 141 -15.14 -1.89 20.59
CA PHE A 141 -16.40 -2.57 20.32
C PHE A 141 -16.12 -4.04 19.95
N LEU A 142 -16.83 -4.97 20.60
CA LEU A 142 -16.49 -6.40 20.64
C LEU A 142 -16.18 -7.05 19.26
N PRO A 143 -17.01 -6.89 18.20
CA PRO A 143 -16.71 -7.46 16.89
C PRO A 143 -15.41 -6.95 16.27
N PHE A 144 -15.17 -5.63 16.33
CA PHE A 144 -13.95 -5.04 15.77
C PHE A 144 -12.73 -5.34 16.65
N ARG A 145 -12.92 -5.45 17.97
CA ARG A 145 -11.88 -5.92 18.89
C ARG A 145 -11.43 -7.32 18.53
N ILE A 146 -12.37 -8.26 18.32
CA ILE A 146 -12.04 -9.65 17.95
C ILE A 146 -11.29 -9.69 16.62
N LEU A 147 -11.77 -8.94 15.61
CA LEU A 147 -11.10 -8.88 14.30
C LEU A 147 -9.70 -8.27 14.41
N GLY A 148 -9.56 -7.17 15.15
CA GLY A 148 -8.30 -6.48 15.34
C GLY A 148 -7.30 -7.34 16.11
N GLU A 149 -7.70 -8.00 17.20
CA GLU A 149 -6.88 -8.96 17.93
C GLU A 149 -6.46 -10.13 17.02
N GLY A 150 -7.37 -10.67 16.22
CA GLY A 150 -7.06 -11.74 15.27
C GLY A 150 -5.99 -11.34 14.24
N ILE A 151 -6.08 -10.13 13.69
CA ILE A 151 -5.06 -9.59 12.78
C ILE A 151 -3.74 -9.37 13.52
N SER A 152 -3.78 -8.85 14.75
CA SER A 152 -2.60 -8.64 15.57
C SER A 152 -1.87 -9.96 15.84
N PHE A 153 -2.58 -10.97 16.36
CA PHE A 153 -2.02 -12.30 16.58
C PHE A 153 -1.47 -12.92 15.30
N PHE A 154 -2.18 -12.81 14.18
CA PHE A 154 -1.67 -13.32 12.91
C PHE A 154 -0.34 -12.67 12.51
N VAL A 155 -0.25 -11.34 12.60
CA VAL A 155 1.00 -10.61 12.29
C VAL A 155 2.11 -10.96 13.29
N HIS A 156 1.78 -11.10 14.57
CA HIS A 156 2.70 -11.49 15.63
C HIS A 156 3.31 -12.87 15.38
N GLU A 157 2.49 -13.88 15.12
CA GLU A 157 2.94 -15.25 14.84
C GLU A 157 3.71 -15.35 13.51
N LEU A 158 3.31 -14.57 12.49
CA LEU A 158 4.09 -14.45 11.26
C LEU A 158 5.49 -13.84 11.53
N GLY A 159 5.61 -12.91 12.47
CA GLY A 159 6.89 -12.35 12.89
C GLY A 159 7.84 -13.42 13.41
N HIS A 160 7.40 -14.21 14.40
CA HIS A 160 8.16 -15.34 14.93
C HIS A 160 8.55 -16.34 13.84
N THR A 161 7.60 -16.68 12.98
CA THR A 161 7.79 -17.64 11.90
C THR A 161 8.87 -17.16 10.92
N PHE A 162 8.75 -15.93 10.43
CA PHE A 162 9.67 -15.38 9.45
C PHE A 162 11.10 -15.28 10.01
N VAL A 163 11.24 -14.78 11.24
CA VAL A 163 12.57 -14.66 11.87
C VAL A 163 13.15 -16.04 12.20
N SER A 164 12.33 -17.02 12.56
CA SER A 164 12.76 -18.41 12.72
C SER A 164 13.36 -18.98 11.43
N TRP A 165 12.67 -18.78 10.30
CA TRP A 165 13.18 -19.20 9.00
C TRP A 165 14.51 -18.52 8.65
N LEU A 166 14.64 -17.22 8.92
CA LEU A 166 15.89 -16.48 8.72
C LEU A 166 17.05 -17.06 9.52
N PHE A 167 16.81 -17.68 10.67
CA PHE A 167 17.84 -18.35 11.46
C PHE A 167 17.97 -19.84 11.17
N GLY A 168 17.36 -20.35 10.09
CA GLY A 168 17.45 -21.75 9.70
C GLY A 168 16.66 -22.70 10.60
N ARG A 169 15.68 -22.18 11.34
CA ARG A 169 14.71 -22.97 12.11
C ARG A 169 13.45 -23.12 11.26
N PHE A 170 13.02 -24.35 10.99
CA PHE A 170 11.70 -24.54 10.40
C PHE A 170 10.65 -24.07 11.42
N ALA A 171 9.61 -23.39 10.93
CA ALA A 171 8.55 -22.87 11.77
C ALA A 171 7.23 -22.85 11.00
N VAL A 172 6.12 -23.11 11.70
CA VAL A 172 4.77 -23.06 11.14
C VAL A 172 3.94 -22.07 11.96
N PRO A 173 3.32 -21.05 11.33
CA PRO A 173 2.44 -20.14 12.04
C PRO A 173 1.14 -20.89 12.38
N ALA A 174 0.76 -20.92 13.65
CA ALA A 174 -0.59 -21.29 14.06
C ALA A 174 -1.32 -20.06 14.60
N VAL A 175 -2.64 -20.19 14.80
CA VAL A 175 -3.51 -19.05 15.16
C VAL A 175 -3.11 -18.39 16.49
N ILE A 176 -2.50 -19.14 17.40
CA ILE A 176 -2.24 -18.72 18.79
C ILE A 176 -0.77 -18.99 19.21
N LEU A 177 0.01 -19.68 18.38
CA LEU A 177 1.39 -20.06 18.68
C LEU A 177 2.15 -20.38 17.39
N THR A 178 3.41 -20.01 17.34
CA THR A 178 4.35 -20.49 16.32
C THR A 178 5.02 -21.78 16.76
N LEU A 179 4.87 -22.84 15.96
CA LEU A 179 5.56 -24.11 16.18
C LEU A 179 6.97 -24.00 15.58
N THR A 180 7.99 -23.88 16.44
CA THR A 180 9.38 -23.74 16.02
C THR A 180 10.16 -25.04 16.24
N PHE A 181 10.88 -25.49 15.21
CA PHE A 181 11.74 -26.67 15.26
C PHE A 181 13.19 -26.28 15.52
N ASP A 182 14.06 -27.28 15.74
CA ASP A 182 15.49 -27.07 15.93
C ASP A 182 16.16 -26.40 14.74
N GLN A 183 17.24 -25.69 15.04
CA GLN A 183 18.02 -24.99 14.05
C GLN A 183 18.81 -25.97 13.19
N SER A 184 18.58 -25.92 11.88
CA SER A 184 19.46 -26.53 10.90
C SER A 184 20.66 -25.62 10.66
N ARG A 185 21.84 -25.98 11.21
CA ARG A 185 23.10 -25.25 10.99
C ARG A 185 23.45 -25.14 9.51
N LEU A 186 23.13 -26.16 8.72
CA LEU A 186 23.30 -26.14 7.28
C LEU A 186 22.45 -25.04 6.64
N LEU A 187 21.15 -24.99 6.97
CA LEU A 187 20.26 -23.96 6.44
C LEU A 187 20.67 -22.55 6.89
N ALA A 188 21.04 -22.39 8.17
CA ALA A 188 21.56 -21.11 8.67
C ALA A 188 22.84 -20.67 7.94
N GLY A 189 23.73 -21.61 7.61
CA GLY A 189 24.92 -21.36 6.80
C GLY A 189 24.61 -20.97 5.35
N LEU A 190 23.61 -21.60 4.72
CA LEU A 190 23.14 -21.24 3.38
C LEU A 190 22.53 -19.83 3.35
N ILE A 191 21.74 -19.47 4.36
CA ILE A 191 21.18 -18.12 4.50
C ILE A 191 22.32 -17.10 4.67
N TRP A 192 23.32 -17.40 5.48
CA TRP A 192 24.49 -16.53 5.63
C TRP A 192 25.24 -16.33 4.31
N ALA A 193 25.48 -17.41 3.55
CA ALA A 193 26.10 -17.34 2.24
C ALA A 193 25.29 -16.49 1.26
N ALA A 194 23.95 -16.61 1.28
CA ALA A 194 23.06 -15.78 0.49
C ALA A 194 23.14 -14.29 0.88
N LEU A 195 23.23 -13.97 2.18
CA LEU A 195 23.42 -12.60 2.66
C LEU A 195 24.77 -12.01 2.21
N LEU A 196 25.85 -12.78 2.28
CA LEU A 196 27.17 -12.37 1.77
C LEU A 196 27.14 -12.12 0.26
N TYR A 197 26.49 -13.01 -0.50
CA TYR A 197 26.30 -12.83 -1.93
C TYR A 197 25.49 -11.57 -2.25
N ALA A 198 24.38 -11.33 -1.53
CA ALA A 198 23.58 -10.12 -1.68
C ALA A 198 24.39 -8.85 -1.36
N ALA A 199 25.15 -8.85 -0.26
CA ALA A 199 26.03 -7.73 0.10
C ALA A 199 27.09 -7.46 -0.98
N PHE A 200 27.68 -8.51 -1.54
CA PHE A 200 28.59 -8.41 -2.67
C PHE A 200 27.91 -7.81 -3.90
N ARG A 201 26.70 -8.27 -4.26
CA ARG A 201 25.94 -7.72 -5.42
C ARG A 201 25.55 -6.25 -5.23
N LEU A 202 25.22 -5.85 -4.00
CA LEU A 202 24.80 -4.49 -3.65
C LEU A 202 25.96 -3.53 -3.37
N ARG A 203 27.21 -3.97 -3.55
CA ARG A 203 28.41 -3.16 -3.25
C ARG A 203 28.56 -1.88 -4.08
N SER A 204 27.88 -1.77 -5.22
CA SER A 204 27.89 -0.56 -6.06
C SER A 204 26.98 0.55 -5.51
N VAL A 205 26.02 0.22 -4.64
CA VAL A 205 25.05 1.18 -4.10
C VAL A 205 25.57 1.71 -2.75
N ARG A 206 26.22 2.88 -2.76
CA ARG A 206 26.97 3.43 -1.59
C ARG A 206 26.17 3.41 -0.28
N GLY A 207 24.87 3.74 -0.32
CA GLY A 207 24.02 3.75 0.88
C GLY A 207 23.63 2.34 1.39
N VAL A 208 23.48 1.38 0.48
CA VAL A 208 23.01 0.02 0.82
C VAL A 208 24.19 -0.90 1.17
N ARG A 209 25.37 -0.64 0.59
CA ARG A 209 26.56 -1.47 0.81
C ARG A 209 26.88 -1.65 2.30
N ALA A 210 26.99 -0.56 3.05
CA ALA A 210 27.38 -0.62 4.46
C ALA A 210 26.35 -1.42 5.28
N ALA A 211 25.06 -1.18 5.05
CA ALA A 211 23.99 -1.92 5.69
C ALA A 211 24.03 -3.42 5.34
N ALA A 212 24.20 -3.76 4.07
CA ALA A 212 24.23 -5.16 3.63
C ALA A 212 25.41 -5.94 4.21
N PHE A 213 26.62 -5.34 4.23
CA PHE A 213 27.79 -5.96 4.88
C PHE A 213 27.65 -6.03 6.40
N ALA A 214 27.06 -5.02 7.05
CA ALA A 214 26.79 -5.04 8.48
C ALA A 214 25.82 -6.18 8.85
N VAL A 215 24.72 -6.35 8.10
CA VAL A 215 23.78 -7.45 8.30
C VAL A 215 24.47 -8.80 8.10
N ALA A 216 25.24 -8.97 7.03
CA ALA A 216 25.96 -10.21 6.76
C ALA A 216 27.03 -10.53 7.84
N GLY A 217 27.67 -9.52 8.41
CA GLY A 217 28.67 -9.66 9.48
C GLY A 217 28.05 -9.93 10.85
N LEU A 218 26.91 -9.31 11.17
CA LEU A 218 26.17 -9.53 12.42
C LEU A 218 25.43 -10.87 12.44
N TYR A 219 24.98 -11.34 11.28
CA TYR A 219 24.22 -12.57 11.16
C TYR A 219 24.85 -13.77 11.91
N PRO A 220 26.12 -14.16 11.69
CA PRO A 220 26.68 -15.33 12.38
C PRO A 220 26.77 -15.14 13.90
N VAL A 221 26.97 -13.92 14.40
CA VAL A 221 26.98 -13.62 15.84
C VAL A 221 25.62 -13.90 16.46
N VAL A 222 24.53 -13.56 15.77
CA VAL A 222 23.18 -13.80 16.26
C VAL A 222 22.76 -15.26 16.01
N ALA A 223 22.93 -15.73 14.77
CA ALA A 223 22.43 -17.01 14.30
C ALA A 223 23.05 -18.21 15.02
N PHE A 224 24.35 -18.16 15.37
CA PHE A 224 25.05 -19.29 15.98
C PHE A 224 25.26 -19.15 17.50
N THR A 225 24.57 -18.20 18.14
CA THR A 225 24.54 -18.05 19.60
C THR A 225 23.09 -18.08 20.10
N PRO A 226 22.82 -18.20 21.41
CA PRO A 226 21.46 -18.13 21.94
C PRO A 226 20.70 -16.82 21.63
N LEU A 227 21.37 -15.79 21.12
CA LEU A 227 20.75 -14.52 20.74
C LEU A 227 19.68 -14.68 19.65
N HIS A 228 19.79 -15.68 18.77
CA HIS A 228 18.72 -15.93 17.78
C HIS A 228 17.38 -16.26 18.44
N VAL A 229 17.37 -16.94 19.58
CA VAL A 229 16.14 -17.25 20.32
C VAL A 229 15.49 -15.95 20.82
N GLN A 230 16.29 -15.00 21.31
CA GLN A 230 15.78 -13.71 21.75
C GLN A 230 15.31 -12.83 20.60
N ALA A 231 15.99 -12.91 19.45
CA ALA A 231 15.53 -12.27 18.23
C ALA A 231 14.18 -12.85 17.77
N ILE A 232 13.99 -14.17 17.87
CA ILE A 232 12.70 -14.82 17.57
C ILE A 232 11.64 -14.36 18.57
N ASN A 233 11.90 -14.35 19.88
CA ASN A 233 10.93 -13.87 20.89
C ASN A 233 10.51 -12.40 20.63
N LEU A 234 11.43 -11.52 20.24
CA LEU A 234 11.08 -10.13 19.91
C LEU A 234 10.37 -9.97 18.56
N ALA A 235 10.43 -10.98 17.69
CA ALA A 235 10.01 -10.86 16.31
C ALA A 235 8.51 -10.59 16.13
N GLY A 236 7.66 -11.13 17.00
CA GLY A 236 6.21 -10.92 16.90
C GLY A 236 5.84 -9.45 17.06
N HIS A 237 6.24 -8.84 18.17
CA HIS A 237 6.02 -7.41 18.42
C HIS A 237 6.74 -6.50 17.42
N ALA A 238 7.95 -6.89 16.98
CA ALA A 238 8.65 -6.16 15.92
C ALA A 238 7.88 -6.20 14.59
N ALA A 239 7.29 -7.35 14.23
CA ALA A 239 6.47 -7.49 13.03
C ALA A 239 5.20 -6.63 13.11
N GLU A 240 4.50 -6.62 14.26
CA GLU A 240 3.34 -5.75 14.46
C GLU A 240 3.70 -4.26 14.26
N ALA A 241 4.82 -3.80 14.84
CA ALA A 241 5.28 -2.42 14.69
C ALA A 241 5.68 -2.08 13.24
N LEU A 242 6.38 -2.99 12.55
CA LEU A 242 6.78 -2.83 11.16
C LEU A 242 5.58 -2.81 10.21
N VAL A 243 4.62 -3.73 10.39
CA VAL A 243 3.39 -3.79 9.58
C VAL A 243 2.56 -2.54 9.81
N ALA A 244 2.44 -2.07 11.06
CA ALA A 244 1.80 -0.80 11.36
C ALA A 244 2.45 0.37 10.60
N ALA A 245 3.79 0.46 10.61
CA ALA A 245 4.52 1.49 9.86
C ALA A 245 4.25 1.42 8.34
N VAL A 246 4.27 0.22 7.76
CA VAL A 246 3.99 0.00 6.33
C VAL A 246 2.56 0.39 5.98
N PHE A 247 1.58 0.02 6.80
CA PHE A 247 0.18 0.35 6.57
C PHE A 247 -0.08 1.86 6.70
N LEU A 248 0.48 2.52 7.70
CA LEU A 248 0.39 3.98 7.84
C LEU A 248 1.09 4.72 6.69
N PHE A 249 2.20 4.19 6.18
CA PHE A 249 2.83 4.70 4.97
C PHE A 249 1.94 4.52 3.73
N ARG A 250 1.36 3.32 3.54
CA ARG A 250 0.46 2.97 2.42
C ARG A 250 -0.80 3.81 2.41
N ALA A 251 -1.39 4.09 3.58
CA ALA A 251 -2.59 4.90 3.73
C ALA A 251 -2.46 6.32 3.12
N GLN A 252 -1.23 6.80 2.93
CA GLN A 252 -0.94 8.13 2.40
C GLN A 252 -0.55 8.13 0.91
N ARG A 253 -0.28 6.96 0.32
CA ARG A 253 0.28 6.78 -1.02
C ARG A 253 -0.82 6.46 -2.03
N ARG A 254 -1.30 7.48 -2.74
CA ARG A 254 -2.21 7.30 -3.88
C ARG A 254 -1.49 6.65 -5.07
N GLY A 255 -2.23 5.95 -5.92
CA GLY A 255 -1.76 5.39 -7.20
C GLY A 255 -1.10 4.00 -7.12
N LEU A 256 -0.76 3.51 -5.92
CA LEU A 256 -0.31 2.12 -5.72
C LEU A 256 -1.44 1.16 -5.34
N VAL A 257 -2.49 1.70 -4.73
CA VAL A 257 -3.66 0.99 -4.21
C VAL A 257 -4.92 1.76 -4.57
N SER A 258 -6.07 1.10 -4.50
CA SER A 258 -7.36 1.74 -4.75
C SER A 258 -7.66 2.77 -3.66
N ASP A 259 -8.34 3.88 -4.00
CA ASP A 259 -8.62 4.95 -3.04
C ASP A 259 -9.45 4.49 -1.83
N TRP A 260 -10.29 3.45 -2.00
CA TRP A 260 -11.08 2.85 -0.92
C TRP A 260 -10.24 2.01 0.05
N GLU A 261 -9.06 1.54 -0.34
CA GLU A 261 -8.15 0.76 0.53
C GLU A 261 -7.39 1.67 1.50
N LEU A 262 -7.17 2.94 1.14
CA LEU A 262 -6.41 3.90 1.95
C LEU A 262 -6.93 4.02 3.40
N PRO A 263 -8.24 4.20 3.67
CA PRO A 263 -8.75 4.21 5.03
C PRO A 263 -8.64 2.84 5.72
N VAL A 264 -8.66 1.72 4.98
CA VAL A 264 -8.48 0.37 5.56
C VAL A 264 -7.05 0.19 6.06
N TYR A 265 -6.04 0.59 5.27
CA TYR A 265 -4.65 0.62 5.73
C TYR A 265 -4.47 1.56 6.93
N GLY A 266 -5.12 2.74 6.90
CA GLY A 266 -5.11 3.67 8.02
C GLY A 266 -5.69 3.05 9.29
N PHE A 267 -6.80 2.32 9.18
CA PHE A 267 -7.44 1.62 10.29
C PHE A 267 -6.55 0.53 10.87
N LEU A 268 -6.08 -0.40 10.03
CA LEU A 268 -5.27 -1.54 10.49
C LEU A 268 -3.94 -1.08 11.10
N GLY A 269 -3.28 -0.11 10.45
CA GLY A 269 -2.03 0.45 10.95
C GLY A 269 -2.20 1.17 12.29
N ALA A 270 -3.25 1.98 12.43
CA ALA A 270 -3.55 2.67 13.69
C ALA A 270 -3.98 1.72 14.81
N TYR A 271 -4.73 0.66 14.49
CA TYR A 271 -5.13 -0.36 15.46
C TYR A 271 -3.90 -1.07 16.04
N LEU A 272 -3.04 -1.63 15.19
CA LEU A 272 -1.81 -2.32 15.60
C LEU A 272 -0.91 -1.41 16.43
N TRP A 273 -0.78 -0.14 16.01
CA TRP A 273 0.02 0.85 16.72
C TRP A 273 -0.54 1.16 18.12
N ALA A 274 -1.82 1.51 18.20
CA ALA A 274 -2.47 1.88 19.47
C ALA A 274 -2.49 0.70 20.46
N ARG A 275 -2.72 -0.52 19.97
CA ARG A 275 -2.69 -1.74 20.78
C ARG A 275 -1.31 -1.96 21.41
N ASN A 276 -0.25 -1.94 20.60
CA ASN A 276 1.13 -2.12 21.08
C ASN A 276 1.56 -1.02 22.05
N VAL A 277 1.23 0.24 21.74
CA VAL A 277 1.48 1.37 22.62
C VAL A 277 0.78 1.17 23.97
N LYS A 278 -0.51 0.81 23.98
CA LYS A 278 -1.25 0.56 25.22
C LYS A 278 -0.64 -0.60 26.01
N LEU A 279 -0.36 -1.71 25.35
CA LEU A 279 0.19 -2.91 25.98
C LEU A 279 1.50 -2.60 26.69
N PHE A 280 2.51 -2.09 25.97
CA PHE A 280 3.83 -1.87 26.55
C PHE A 280 3.90 -0.67 27.48
N PHE A 281 3.07 0.34 27.28
CA PHE A 281 2.92 1.41 28.26
C PHE A 281 2.34 0.87 29.58
N GLY A 282 1.31 0.03 29.51
CA GLY A 282 0.73 -0.63 30.69
C GLY A 282 1.76 -1.48 31.42
N VAL A 283 2.46 -2.37 30.72
CA VAL A 283 3.50 -3.22 31.32
C VAL A 283 4.67 -2.37 31.88
N ALA A 284 5.05 -1.26 31.24
CA ALA A 284 6.11 -0.41 31.76
C ALA A 284 5.70 0.35 33.03
N PHE A 285 4.48 0.89 33.10
CA PHE A 285 4.13 1.92 34.09
C PHE A 285 3.00 1.54 35.06
N ASP A 286 2.27 0.45 34.83
CA ASP A 286 1.19 -0.01 35.70
C ASP A 286 1.44 -1.42 36.25
N ALA A 287 1.41 -1.54 37.58
CA ALA A 287 1.63 -2.82 38.25
C ALA A 287 0.50 -3.83 37.98
N ALA A 288 -0.75 -3.36 37.82
CA ALA A 288 -1.87 -4.23 37.51
C ALA A 288 -1.74 -4.81 36.09
N ALA A 289 -1.47 -3.97 35.09
CA ALA A 289 -1.21 -4.41 33.72
C ALA A 289 0.00 -5.35 33.61
N ARG A 290 1.08 -5.13 34.40
CA ARG A 290 2.19 -6.11 34.50
C ARG A 290 1.73 -7.46 35.02
N ASN A 291 0.94 -7.47 36.09
CA ASN A 291 0.46 -8.72 36.67
C ASN A 291 -0.50 -9.46 35.70
N GLU A 292 -1.35 -8.73 35.00
CA GLU A 292 -2.17 -9.29 33.91
C GLU A 292 -1.28 -9.88 32.80
N TYR A 293 -0.24 -9.15 32.38
CA TYR A 293 0.71 -9.65 31.39
C TYR A 293 1.50 -10.87 31.86
N LEU A 294 1.73 -11.06 33.16
CA LEU A 294 2.38 -12.27 33.66
C LEU A 294 1.43 -13.47 33.74
N THR A 295 0.12 -13.23 33.91
CA THR A 295 -0.88 -14.29 34.10
C THR A 295 -1.57 -14.71 32.81
N VAL A 296 -1.73 -13.81 31.85
CA VAL A 296 -2.33 -14.07 30.53
C VAL A 296 -1.23 -14.53 29.58
N ALA A 297 -0.81 -15.77 29.71
CA ALA A 297 0.09 -16.41 28.76
C ALA A 297 -0.59 -17.66 28.19
N ILE A 298 -0.80 -17.68 26.87
CA ILE A 298 -1.62 -18.72 26.24
C ILE A 298 -0.87 -20.05 26.14
N THR A 299 0.47 -20.01 26.05
CA THR A 299 1.33 -21.17 25.80
C THR A 299 2.65 -21.09 26.57
N GLY A 300 2.58 -20.78 27.87
CA GLY A 300 3.74 -20.75 28.76
C GLY A 300 4.07 -19.34 29.24
N GLU A 301 5.19 -18.78 28.80
CA GLU A 301 5.59 -17.41 29.15
C GLU A 301 5.45 -16.46 27.97
N ASN A 302 5.10 -15.20 28.25
CA ASN A 302 5.05 -14.14 27.24
C ASN A 302 6.44 -13.79 26.71
N ASP A 303 6.51 -13.39 25.44
CA ASP A 303 7.80 -13.22 24.75
C ASP A 303 8.73 -12.22 25.42
N LEU A 304 8.18 -11.10 25.88
CA LEU A 304 8.97 -10.07 26.56
C LEU A 304 9.47 -10.54 27.94
N VAL A 305 8.77 -11.47 28.60
CA VAL A 305 9.22 -12.10 29.85
C VAL A 305 10.46 -12.94 29.58
N LYS A 306 10.42 -13.79 28.53
CA LYS A 306 11.56 -14.61 28.11
C LYS A 306 12.78 -13.75 27.78
N VAL A 307 12.57 -12.63 27.08
CA VAL A 307 13.64 -11.68 26.73
C VAL A 307 14.19 -11.00 27.97
N ALA A 308 13.33 -10.51 28.87
CA ALA A 308 13.76 -9.86 30.11
C ALA A 308 14.60 -10.80 30.97
N GLN A 309 14.16 -12.05 31.16
CA GLN A 309 14.90 -13.07 31.89
C GLN A 309 16.27 -13.37 31.24
N ALA A 310 16.32 -13.55 29.93
CA ALA A 310 17.54 -13.89 29.21
C ALA A 310 18.63 -12.81 29.26
N PHE A 311 18.23 -11.54 29.40
CA PHE A 311 19.16 -10.41 29.54
C PHE A 311 19.28 -9.92 30.99
N HIS A 312 18.67 -10.60 31.96
CA HIS A 312 18.62 -10.19 33.37
C HIS A 312 18.09 -8.75 33.55
N LEU A 313 17.10 -8.37 32.74
CA LEU A 313 16.43 -7.08 32.79
C LEU A 313 15.16 -7.16 33.63
N ASP A 314 14.81 -6.06 34.27
CA ASP A 314 13.47 -5.89 34.81
C ASP A 314 12.43 -5.85 33.67
N LEU A 315 11.28 -6.50 33.87
CA LEU A 315 10.22 -6.56 32.86
C LEU A 315 9.68 -5.17 32.51
N ALA A 316 9.58 -4.26 33.47
CA ALA A 316 9.11 -2.89 33.21
C ALA A 316 10.12 -2.13 32.34
N LEU A 317 11.43 -2.32 32.56
CA LEU A 317 12.47 -1.74 31.71
C LEU A 317 12.40 -2.31 30.29
N ALA A 318 12.31 -3.64 30.14
CA ALA A 318 12.17 -4.27 28.83
C ALA A 318 10.92 -3.77 28.09
N ALA A 319 9.80 -3.59 28.80
CA ALA A 319 8.57 -3.03 28.25
C ALA A 319 8.70 -1.57 27.87
N ALA A 320 9.40 -0.75 28.66
CA ALA A 320 9.65 0.64 28.34
C ALA A 320 10.48 0.79 27.04
N LEU A 321 11.50 -0.05 26.86
CA LEU A 321 12.29 -0.06 25.61
C LEU A 321 11.44 -0.49 24.40
N THR A 322 10.64 -1.56 24.55
CA THR A 322 9.75 -2.02 23.48
C THR A 322 8.67 -0.98 23.16
N PHE A 323 8.12 -0.30 24.18
CA PHE A 323 7.20 0.82 24.02
C PHE A 323 7.80 1.93 23.15
N LEU A 324 9.05 2.32 23.37
CA LEU A 324 9.73 3.33 22.55
C LEU A 324 9.86 2.89 21.09
N VAL A 325 10.16 1.62 20.84
CA VAL A 325 10.20 1.06 19.48
C VAL A 325 8.81 1.09 18.82
N CYS A 326 7.78 0.61 19.53
CA CYS A 326 6.40 0.63 19.07
C CYS A 326 5.85 2.04 18.86
N LEU A 327 6.41 3.05 19.54
CA LEU A 327 6.09 4.46 19.29
C LEU A 327 6.81 5.00 18.05
N ALA A 328 8.13 4.76 17.95
CA ALA A 328 8.97 5.36 16.93
C ALA A 328 8.75 4.77 15.53
N VAL A 329 8.67 3.44 15.41
CA VAL A 329 8.66 2.76 14.10
C VAL A 329 7.40 3.11 13.28
N PRO A 330 6.17 3.02 13.82
CA PRO A 330 4.97 3.46 13.09
C PRO A 330 4.97 4.95 12.76
N ALA A 331 5.49 5.80 13.66
CA ALA A 331 5.63 7.23 13.42
C ALA A 331 6.56 7.54 12.24
N LEU A 332 7.66 6.78 12.08
CA LEU A 332 8.52 6.89 10.90
C LEU A 332 7.78 6.53 9.62
N GLY A 333 6.88 5.54 9.65
CA GLY A 333 5.99 5.21 8.53
C GLY A 333 5.09 6.39 8.13
N VAL A 334 4.53 7.09 9.12
CA VAL A 334 3.74 8.31 8.90
C VAL A 334 4.59 9.40 8.24
N VAL A 335 5.75 9.73 8.83
CA VAL A 335 6.66 10.77 8.32
C VAL A 335 7.15 10.46 6.91
N ALA A 336 7.50 9.20 6.63
CA ALA A 336 7.93 8.77 5.30
C ALA A 336 6.80 8.93 4.27
N GLY A 337 5.56 8.64 4.65
CA GLY A 337 4.39 8.82 3.78
C GLY A 337 4.12 10.29 3.46
N LEU A 338 4.25 11.18 4.46
CA LEU A 338 4.08 12.62 4.29
C LEU A 338 5.14 13.21 3.35
N ARG A 339 6.42 12.86 3.56
CA ARG A 339 7.52 13.31 2.69
C ARG A 339 7.32 12.86 1.26
N ALA A 340 6.90 11.62 1.08
CA ALA A 340 6.61 11.08 -0.23
C ALA A 340 5.45 11.78 -0.94
N ALA A 341 4.37 12.09 -0.21
CA ALA A 341 3.23 12.81 -0.77
C ALA A 341 3.61 14.24 -1.18
N ALA A 342 4.48 14.90 -0.40
CA ALA A 342 5.02 16.21 -0.76
C ALA A 342 5.82 16.16 -2.07
N HIS A 343 6.75 15.21 -2.20
CA HIS A 343 7.51 15.03 -3.44
C HIS A 343 6.64 14.72 -4.67
N ALA A 344 5.53 14.01 -4.49
CA ALA A 344 4.60 13.73 -5.58
C ALA A 344 3.81 14.97 -6.02
N ALA A 345 3.47 15.87 -5.08
CA ALA A 345 2.79 17.13 -5.39
C ALA A 345 3.67 18.09 -6.18
N ASP A 346 4.99 18.08 -5.94
CA ASP A 346 5.96 18.88 -6.69
C ASP A 346 6.10 18.42 -8.16
N TYR A 347 5.69 17.18 -8.48
CA TYR A 347 5.87 16.57 -9.80
C TYR A 347 4.64 16.70 -10.71
N ASP A 348 3.57 17.41 -10.34
CA ASP A 348 2.33 17.46 -11.15
C ASP A 348 2.62 17.93 -12.60
N PRO A 349 2.63 17.01 -13.60
CA PRO A 349 2.94 17.35 -14.98
C PRO A 349 1.74 17.99 -15.68
N GLY A 350 0.58 18.08 -15.01
CA GLY A 350 -0.65 18.70 -15.49
C GLY A 350 -0.74 20.20 -15.24
N GLY A 351 0.18 20.78 -14.46
CA GLY A 351 0.44 22.21 -14.54
C GLY A 351 1.00 22.46 -15.93
N GLY A 352 0.21 23.06 -16.83
CA GLY A 352 0.48 23.24 -18.27
C GLY A 352 1.73 24.05 -18.65
N GLY A 353 2.81 23.96 -17.89
CA GLY A 353 4.15 24.26 -18.35
C GLY A 353 4.49 23.32 -19.51
N PRO A 354 5.15 23.84 -20.56
CA PRO A 354 5.56 23.04 -21.69
C PRO A 354 6.36 21.83 -21.19
N PRO A 355 6.15 20.63 -21.78
CA PRO A 355 6.90 19.45 -21.39
C PRO A 355 8.38 19.82 -21.40
N ALA A 356 9.05 19.65 -20.26
CA ALA A 356 10.48 19.89 -20.17
C ALA A 356 11.11 19.13 -21.33
N THR A 357 11.61 19.88 -22.32
CA THR A 357 12.19 19.32 -23.53
C THR A 357 13.25 18.35 -23.06
N CYS A 358 13.00 17.06 -23.31
CA CYS A 358 13.93 16.00 -22.98
C CYS A 358 15.29 16.45 -23.49
N PRO A 359 16.32 16.61 -22.62
CA PRO A 359 17.61 17.10 -23.07
C PRO A 359 18.08 16.12 -24.15
N THR A 360 18.05 16.59 -25.40
CA THR A 360 18.54 15.85 -26.55
C THR A 360 19.94 15.43 -26.18
N ARG A 361 20.11 14.13 -25.96
CA ARG A 361 21.40 13.50 -25.73
C ARG A 361 22.26 13.95 -26.91
N ARG A 362 23.18 14.91 -26.67
CA ARG A 362 24.19 15.26 -27.66
C ARG A 362 24.97 13.99 -27.89
N GLU A 363 24.75 13.37 -29.04
CA GLU A 363 25.65 12.36 -29.56
C GLU A 363 27.00 13.07 -29.74
N SER A 364 27.89 12.87 -28.78
CA SER A 364 29.30 13.19 -28.94
C SER A 364 29.86 12.18 -29.93
N GLY A 365 30.09 12.65 -31.15
CA GLY A 365 30.84 11.95 -32.18
C GLY A 365 32.32 11.85 -31.88
#